data_AF-A0A158H7L8-F1
#
_entry.id   AF-A0A158H7L8-F1
#
_cell.length_a   1.000
_cell.length_b   1.000
_cell.length_c   1.000
_cell.angle_alpha   90.00
_cell.angle_beta   90.00
_cell.angle_gamma   90.00
#
_symmetry.space_group_name_H-M   'P 1'
#
loop_
_entity.id
_entity.type
_entity.pdbx_description
1 polymer ?
#
loop_
_entity_poly.entity_id
_entity_poly.type
_entity_poly.pdbx_seq_one_letter_code
_entity_poly.pdbx_strand_id
1 'polypeptide(L)'
;MIDKKTADAHHITSLEQMKDPDVAGLFGEGGKAELISCDPGWSCADVVNYQVKKFGLTQNVHVVSGKYEALMTDVVSRIKSGSPAFFYAWSPSWVTSGLVPGKDVVWLPVPADALPPRMPNSGSALVKGVVGCAGGADPCHMAMASWNAGSVANRTFASANPGIKALIQQIKFPPTVWADWESAISKEHNSTGLYSRLADQWLAANRTLFTQWVGAARAAQ
;
A
#
# COMPACT_ATOMS: atom_id res chain seq x y z
N MET A 1 1.97 -8.88 4.37
CA MET A 1 0.87 -9.10 5.32
C MET A 1 0.40 -10.53 5.18
N ILE A 2 -0.13 -11.10 6.26
CA ILE A 2 -0.79 -12.41 6.25
C ILE A 2 -2.12 -12.31 6.99
N ASP A 3 -3.01 -13.28 6.79
CA ASP A 3 -4.23 -13.40 7.59
C ASP A 3 -3.91 -13.61 9.07
N LYS A 4 -4.68 -12.95 9.94
CA LYS A 4 -4.44 -12.97 11.38
C LYS A 4 -4.67 -14.36 11.98
N LYS A 5 -5.65 -15.11 11.46
CA LYS A 5 -5.99 -16.45 11.93
C LYS A 5 -4.78 -17.39 11.84
N THR A 6 -4.11 -17.44 10.69
CA THR A 6 -2.91 -18.27 10.49
C THR A 6 -1.73 -17.71 11.28
N ALA A 7 -1.57 -16.38 11.32
CA ALA A 7 -0.51 -15.75 12.12
C ALA A 7 -0.59 -16.15 13.60
N ASP A 8 -1.78 -16.10 14.19
CA ASP A 8 -1.99 -16.43 15.61
C ASP A 8 -1.83 -17.93 15.86
N ALA A 9 -2.39 -18.78 14.98
CA ALA A 9 -2.35 -20.24 15.13
C ALA A 9 -0.92 -20.83 15.05
N HIS A 10 -0.03 -20.18 14.30
CA HIS A 10 1.34 -20.63 14.08
C HIS A 10 2.40 -19.69 14.69
N HIS A 11 1.97 -18.72 15.50
CA HIS A 11 2.86 -17.73 16.13
C HIS A 11 3.79 -17.02 15.13
N ILE A 12 3.26 -16.62 13.98
CA ILE A 12 4.01 -15.94 12.92
C ILE A 12 4.03 -14.44 13.22
N THR A 13 5.21 -13.93 13.56
CA THR A 13 5.43 -12.56 14.06
C THR A 13 6.45 -11.78 13.25
N SER A 14 7.17 -12.41 12.32
CA SER A 14 8.18 -11.77 11.47
C SER A 14 8.19 -12.40 10.06
N LEU A 15 8.54 -11.59 9.06
CA LEU A 15 8.77 -12.07 7.70
C LEU A 15 9.88 -13.13 7.64
N GLU A 16 10.83 -13.08 8.56
CA GLU A 16 11.93 -14.04 8.63
C GLU A 16 11.47 -15.49 8.80
N GLN A 17 10.32 -15.71 9.44
CA GLN A 17 9.76 -17.06 9.63
C GLN A 17 9.37 -17.73 8.31
N MET A 18 9.26 -16.98 7.20
CA MET A 18 9.05 -17.56 5.86
C MET A 18 10.28 -18.31 5.32
N LYS A 19 11.43 -18.28 6.04
CA LYS A 19 12.57 -19.18 5.79
C LYS A 19 12.29 -20.63 6.19
N ASP A 20 11.28 -20.87 7.01
CA ASP A 20 10.83 -22.21 7.35
C ASP A 20 9.85 -22.69 6.25
N PRO A 21 10.12 -23.81 5.55
CA PRO A 21 9.22 -24.33 4.53
C PRO A 21 7.85 -24.76 5.08
N ASP A 22 7.76 -25.18 6.35
CA ASP A 22 6.49 -25.58 6.96
C ASP A 22 5.60 -24.35 7.19
N VAL A 23 6.20 -23.22 7.58
CA VAL A 23 5.50 -21.94 7.72
C VAL A 23 5.13 -21.36 6.35
N ALA A 24 6.06 -21.37 5.40
CA ALA A 24 5.82 -20.83 4.06
C ALA A 24 4.74 -21.64 3.31
N GLY A 25 4.75 -22.97 3.46
CA GLY A 25 3.79 -23.87 2.84
C GLY A 25 2.33 -23.64 3.26
N LEU A 26 2.08 -22.92 4.36
CA LEU A 26 0.72 -22.52 4.76
C LEU A 26 0.06 -21.55 3.77
N PHE A 27 0.87 -20.81 2.99
CA PHE A 27 0.40 -19.69 2.17
C PHE A 27 0.48 -19.95 0.66
N GLY A 28 0.60 -21.20 0.23
CA GLY A 28 0.66 -21.55 -1.18
C GLY A 28 0.63 -23.04 -1.44
N GLU A 29 0.93 -23.43 -2.66
CA GLU A 29 0.95 -24.83 -3.10
C GLU A 29 2.39 -25.33 -3.27
N GLY A 30 2.58 -26.66 -3.28
CA GLY A 30 3.89 -27.27 -3.56
C GLY A 30 4.99 -26.96 -2.53
N GLY A 31 4.61 -26.63 -1.28
CA GLY A 31 5.55 -26.35 -0.19
C GLY A 31 6.19 -24.97 -0.23
N LYS A 32 5.67 -24.04 -1.04
CA LYS A 32 6.13 -22.64 -1.09
C LYS A 32 4.97 -21.69 -0.84
N ALA A 33 5.26 -20.56 -0.20
CA ALA A 33 4.33 -19.46 -0.06
C ALA A 33 4.14 -18.75 -1.41
N GLU A 34 2.91 -18.39 -1.74
CA GLU A 34 2.61 -17.44 -2.81
C GLU A 34 2.53 -16.03 -2.22
N LEU A 35 3.54 -15.20 -2.46
CA LEU A 35 3.53 -13.79 -2.10
C LEU A 35 2.95 -12.96 -3.25
N ILE A 36 1.71 -12.51 -3.10
CA ILE A 36 1.10 -11.57 -4.06
C ILE A 36 1.82 -10.22 -3.97
N SER A 37 2.45 -9.81 -5.07
CA SER A 37 3.25 -8.58 -5.19
C SER A 37 2.49 -7.46 -5.91
N CYS A 38 3.16 -6.34 -6.13
CA CYS A 38 2.67 -5.22 -6.92
C CYS A 38 2.65 -5.47 -8.43
N ASP A 39 1.98 -4.56 -9.14
CA ASP A 39 2.06 -4.43 -10.59
C ASP A 39 3.51 -4.36 -11.09
N PRO A 40 3.86 -5.07 -12.18
CA PRO A 40 5.14 -4.88 -12.84
C PRO A 40 5.39 -3.42 -13.21
N GLY A 41 6.56 -2.90 -12.85
CA GLY A 41 6.95 -1.51 -13.07
C GLY A 41 6.65 -0.56 -11.90
N TRP A 42 5.94 -1.01 -10.87
CA TRP A 42 5.79 -0.24 -9.63
C TRP A 42 6.99 -0.46 -8.72
N SER A 43 7.46 0.60 -8.07
CA SER A 43 8.62 0.53 -7.17
C SER A 43 8.44 -0.45 -6.00
N CYS A 44 7.21 -0.72 -5.57
CA CYS A 44 6.96 -1.72 -4.54
C CYS A 44 7.23 -3.16 -5.02
N ALA A 45 7.07 -3.46 -6.31
CA ALA A 45 7.52 -4.74 -6.87
C ALA A 45 9.04 -4.90 -6.73
N ASP A 46 9.80 -3.82 -6.98
CA ASP A 46 11.25 -3.81 -6.80
C ASP A 46 11.65 -4.03 -5.34
N VAL A 47 10.94 -3.41 -4.39
CA VAL A 47 11.17 -3.64 -2.94
C VAL A 47 10.91 -5.10 -2.57
N VAL A 48 9.74 -5.63 -2.95
CA VAL A 48 9.36 -7.02 -2.64
C VAL A 48 10.40 -8.00 -3.17
N ASN A 49 10.76 -7.88 -4.45
CA ASN A 49 11.76 -8.74 -5.08
C ASN A 49 13.14 -8.61 -4.41
N TYR A 50 13.55 -7.39 -4.08
CA TYR A 50 14.81 -7.14 -3.38
C TYR A 50 14.80 -7.79 -2.00
N GLN A 51 13.74 -7.63 -1.22
CA GLN A 51 13.63 -8.16 0.14
C GLN A 51 13.56 -9.68 0.16
N VAL A 52 12.77 -10.29 -0.72
CA VAL A 52 12.71 -11.76 -0.85
C VAL A 52 14.11 -12.34 -1.10
N LYS A 53 14.90 -11.70 -1.97
CA LYS A 53 16.30 -12.11 -2.20
C LYS A 53 17.20 -11.81 -1.00
N LYS A 54 17.15 -10.59 -0.48
CA LYS A 54 18.04 -10.10 0.59
C LYS A 54 17.88 -10.88 1.88
N PHE A 55 16.66 -11.29 2.20
CA PHE A 55 16.34 -12.07 3.39
C PHE A 55 16.42 -13.59 3.17
N GLY A 56 16.85 -14.05 1.98
CA GLY A 56 17.05 -15.48 1.71
C GLY A 56 15.75 -16.28 1.60
N LEU A 57 14.65 -15.66 1.17
CA LEU A 57 13.32 -16.29 1.10
C LEU A 57 13.06 -17.00 -0.24
N THR A 58 13.95 -16.88 -1.23
CA THR A 58 13.72 -17.36 -2.60
C THR A 58 13.50 -18.87 -2.72
N GLN A 59 13.92 -19.66 -1.74
CA GLN A 59 13.67 -21.10 -1.74
C GLN A 59 12.21 -21.43 -1.42
N ASN A 60 11.59 -20.67 -0.52
CA ASN A 60 10.29 -20.99 0.05
C ASN A 60 9.19 -20.00 -0.34
N VAL A 61 9.52 -18.87 -0.97
CA VAL A 61 8.55 -17.84 -1.36
C VAL A 61 8.60 -17.65 -2.87
N HIS A 62 7.48 -17.89 -3.52
CA HIS A 62 7.24 -17.53 -4.91
C HIS A 62 6.53 -16.17 -4.99
N VAL A 63 7.14 -15.21 -5.67
CA VAL A 63 6.56 -13.88 -5.86
C VAL A 63 5.61 -13.91 -7.05
N VAL A 64 4.32 -13.76 -6.80
CA VAL A 64 3.27 -13.68 -7.83
C VAL A 64 3.14 -12.23 -8.27
N SER A 65 3.41 -11.95 -9.54
CA SER A 65 3.29 -10.62 -10.14
C SER A 65 2.23 -10.64 -11.23
N GLY A 66 1.43 -9.58 -11.30
CA GLY A 66 0.32 -9.45 -12.24
C GLY A 66 -0.42 -8.15 -11.99
N LYS A 67 -1.70 -8.09 -12.38
CA LYS A 67 -2.54 -6.94 -12.06
C LYS A 67 -2.97 -6.99 -10.59
N TYR A 68 -2.44 -6.07 -9.78
CA TYR A 68 -2.60 -6.01 -8.33
C TYR A 68 -4.07 -6.06 -7.93
N GLU A 69 -4.91 -5.24 -8.56
CA GLU A 69 -6.34 -5.15 -8.23
C GLU A 69 -7.07 -6.48 -8.47
N ALA A 70 -6.74 -7.18 -9.55
CA ALA A 70 -7.32 -8.48 -9.86
C ALA A 70 -6.86 -9.54 -8.85
N LEU A 71 -5.55 -9.64 -8.62
CA LEU A 71 -4.96 -10.60 -7.68
C LEU A 71 -5.46 -10.37 -6.25
N MET A 72 -5.60 -9.12 -5.83
CA MET A 72 -6.05 -8.79 -4.49
C MET A 72 -7.53 -9.03 -4.28
N THR A 73 -8.36 -9.00 -5.33
CA THR A 73 -9.77 -9.42 -5.22
C THR A 73 -9.86 -10.88 -4.77
N ASP A 74 -9.02 -11.74 -5.34
CA ASP A 74 -8.94 -13.15 -4.97
C ASP A 74 -8.39 -13.33 -3.54
N VAL A 75 -7.34 -12.59 -3.15
CA VAL A 75 -6.80 -12.62 -1.78
C VAL A 75 -7.86 -12.23 -0.75
N VAL A 76 -8.61 -11.16 -1.00
CA VAL A 76 -9.68 -10.70 -0.09
C VAL A 76 -10.76 -11.77 0.03
N SER A 77 -11.13 -12.42 -1.08
CA SER A 77 -12.08 -13.54 -1.08
C SER A 77 -11.57 -14.73 -0.26
N ARG A 78 -10.33 -15.18 -0.50
CA ARG A 78 -9.66 -16.28 0.21
C ARG A 78 -9.62 -16.07 1.72
N ILE A 79 -9.22 -14.89 2.17
CA ILE A 79 -9.15 -14.58 3.61
C ILE A 79 -10.56 -14.57 4.22
N LYS A 80 -11.56 -14.00 3.52
CA LYS A 80 -12.95 -13.99 4.00
C LYS A 80 -13.56 -15.40 4.06
N SER A 81 -13.12 -16.33 3.21
CA SER A 81 -13.47 -17.74 3.30
C SER A 81 -12.65 -18.53 4.33
N GLY A 82 -11.73 -17.86 5.04
CA GLY A 82 -10.92 -18.46 6.11
C GLY A 82 -9.68 -19.22 5.63
N SER A 83 -9.28 -19.03 4.37
CA SER A 83 -8.06 -19.58 3.78
C SER A 83 -6.87 -18.64 4.00
N PRO A 84 -5.65 -19.17 4.21
CA PRO A 84 -4.46 -18.33 4.38
C PRO A 84 -4.10 -17.58 3.11
N ALA A 85 -3.47 -16.41 3.27
CA ALA A 85 -2.87 -15.70 2.14
C ALA A 85 -1.68 -14.84 2.59
N PHE A 86 -0.71 -14.67 1.69
CA PHE A 86 0.47 -13.83 1.89
C PHE A 86 0.59 -12.80 0.77
N PHE A 87 0.60 -11.52 1.11
CA PHE A 87 0.49 -10.45 0.12
C PHE A 87 1.17 -9.14 0.56
N TYR A 88 1.58 -8.34 -0.42
CA TYR A 88 1.99 -6.96 -0.22
C TYR A 88 0.77 -6.03 -0.18
N ALA A 89 0.79 -5.05 0.70
CA ALA A 89 -0.21 -3.99 0.76
C ALA A 89 0.41 -2.71 1.32
N TRP A 90 -0.32 -1.60 1.17
CA TRP A 90 -0.01 -0.30 1.78
C TRP A 90 -1.22 0.21 2.56
N SER A 91 -0.98 1.21 3.41
CA SER A 91 -2.04 1.89 4.14
C SER A 91 -1.90 3.41 3.99
N PRO A 92 -3.00 4.14 3.77
CA PRO A 92 -4.34 3.63 3.53
C PRO A 92 -4.47 2.95 2.16
N SER A 93 -5.36 1.96 2.04
CA SER A 93 -5.75 1.35 0.76
C SER A 93 -7.10 0.67 0.84
N TRP A 94 -7.74 0.41 -0.30
CA TRP A 94 -9.00 -0.37 -0.33
C TRP A 94 -8.83 -1.78 0.27
N VAL A 95 -7.64 -2.38 0.13
CA VAL A 95 -7.31 -3.69 0.70
C VAL A 95 -7.36 -3.62 2.22
N THR A 96 -6.70 -2.63 2.83
CA THR A 96 -6.70 -2.47 4.30
C THR A 96 -8.06 -2.01 4.85
N SER A 97 -8.93 -1.44 4.01
CA SER A 97 -10.34 -1.19 4.34
C SER A 97 -11.19 -2.47 4.27
N GLY A 98 -10.88 -3.38 3.34
CA GLY A 98 -11.59 -4.66 3.16
C GLY A 98 -11.11 -5.80 4.06
N LEU A 99 -9.86 -5.72 4.53
CA LEU A 99 -9.17 -6.62 5.44
C LEU A 99 -8.50 -5.77 6.52
N VAL A 100 -9.14 -5.65 7.68
CA VAL A 100 -8.74 -4.69 8.71
C VAL A 100 -7.50 -5.18 9.46
N PRO A 101 -6.39 -4.43 9.46
CA PRO A 101 -5.20 -4.78 10.25
C PRO A 101 -5.52 -4.94 11.74
N GLY A 102 -5.00 -6.00 12.35
CA GLY A 102 -5.25 -6.35 13.76
C GLY A 102 -6.53 -7.15 13.99
N LYS A 103 -7.42 -7.24 13.00
CA LYS A 103 -8.64 -8.05 13.03
C LYS A 103 -8.59 -9.19 12.02
N ASP A 104 -8.47 -8.87 10.74
CA ASP A 104 -8.52 -9.84 9.64
C ASP A 104 -7.11 -10.24 9.20
N VAL A 105 -6.16 -9.30 9.26
CA VAL A 105 -4.78 -9.45 8.78
C VAL A 105 -3.77 -8.80 9.73
N VAL A 106 -2.50 -9.18 9.60
CA VAL A 106 -1.39 -8.56 10.33
C VAL A 106 -0.26 -8.14 9.38
N TRP A 107 0.44 -7.06 9.74
CA TRP A 107 1.71 -6.67 9.14
C TRP A 107 2.79 -7.60 9.66
N LEU A 108 3.61 -8.13 8.76
CA LEU A 108 4.82 -8.88 9.14
C LEU A 108 6.00 -7.91 9.14
N PRO A 109 6.59 -7.63 10.31
CA PRO A 109 7.86 -6.91 10.39
C PRO A 109 8.94 -7.56 9.55
N VAL A 110 9.75 -6.75 8.87
CA VAL A 110 10.98 -7.22 8.23
C VAL A 110 12.12 -7.28 9.25
N PRO A 111 13.11 -8.18 9.09
CA PRO A 111 14.16 -8.35 10.09
C PRO A 111 15.22 -7.22 10.08
N ALA A 112 15.31 -6.45 8.99
CA ALA A 112 16.25 -5.35 8.83
C ALA A 112 15.84 -4.43 7.67
N ASP A 113 16.42 -3.24 7.61
CA ASP A 113 16.26 -2.35 6.45
C ASP A 113 16.85 -2.99 5.18
N ALA A 114 16.03 -3.11 4.15
CA ALA A 114 16.43 -3.71 2.88
C ALA A 114 15.67 -3.06 1.72
N LEU A 115 16.34 -2.15 1.03
CA LEU A 115 15.80 -1.47 -0.15
C LEU A 115 16.75 -1.60 -1.35
N PRO A 116 16.22 -1.59 -2.58
CA PRO A 116 17.05 -1.48 -3.78
C PRO A 116 18.01 -0.28 -3.69
N PRO A 117 19.28 -0.38 -4.12
CA PRO A 117 20.27 0.68 -3.93
C PRO A 117 19.91 2.05 -4.53
N ARG A 118 19.02 2.08 -5.54
CA ARG A 118 18.57 3.31 -6.21
C ARG A 118 17.28 3.88 -5.63
N MET A 119 16.67 3.21 -4.66
CA MET A 119 15.45 3.68 -4.01
C MET A 119 15.80 4.72 -2.94
N PRO A 120 15.27 5.94 -3.03
CA PRO A 120 15.45 6.93 -1.99
C PRO A 120 14.78 6.44 -0.69
N ASN A 121 15.50 6.56 0.42
CA ASN A 121 14.97 6.29 1.75
C ASN A 121 15.43 7.38 2.71
N SER A 122 14.60 8.39 2.93
CA SER A 122 14.90 9.52 3.82
C SER A 122 14.25 9.37 5.20
N GLY A 123 13.48 8.31 5.44
CA GLY A 123 12.77 8.08 6.71
C GLY A 123 13.21 6.79 7.41
N SER A 124 12.60 6.53 8.57
CA SER A 124 12.79 5.27 9.29
C SER A 124 11.72 4.26 8.90
N ALA A 125 12.12 3.00 8.73
CA ALA A 125 11.20 1.88 8.58
C ALA A 125 10.61 1.41 9.93
N LEU A 126 11.10 1.92 11.06
CA LEU A 126 10.54 1.69 12.39
C LEU A 126 9.39 2.66 12.64
N VAL A 127 8.17 2.21 12.40
CA VAL A 127 6.95 3.03 12.50
C VAL A 127 6.23 2.74 13.81
N LYS A 128 6.00 3.78 14.61
CA LYS A 128 5.28 3.65 15.88
C LYS A 128 3.78 3.56 15.68
N GLY A 129 3.10 2.80 16.54
CA GLY A 129 1.63 2.74 16.60
C GLY A 129 0.98 2.08 15.38
N VAL A 130 1.68 1.19 14.68
CA VAL A 130 1.12 0.43 13.56
C VAL A 130 0.13 -0.60 14.09
N VAL A 131 -1.16 -0.36 13.85
CA VAL A 131 -2.23 -1.30 14.21
C VAL A 131 -2.06 -2.60 13.43
N GLY A 132 -2.12 -3.73 14.14
CA GLY A 132 -1.99 -5.04 13.53
C GLY A 132 -0.55 -5.43 13.18
N CYS A 133 0.47 -4.81 13.78
CA CYS A 133 1.82 -5.34 13.69
C CYS A 133 1.89 -6.72 14.38
N ALA A 134 2.37 -7.74 13.67
CA ALA A 134 2.45 -9.09 14.20
C ALA A 134 3.38 -9.15 15.43
N GLY A 135 3.05 -10.02 16.38
CA GLY A 135 3.77 -10.09 17.67
C GLY A 135 3.59 -8.87 18.59
N GLY A 136 2.77 -7.89 18.21
CA GLY A 136 2.57 -6.67 19.01
C GLY A 136 3.78 -5.74 19.03
N ALA A 137 4.67 -5.83 18.03
CA ALA A 137 5.87 -5.00 17.97
C ALA A 137 5.52 -3.51 17.78
N ASP A 138 6.09 -2.67 18.65
CA ASP A 138 6.02 -1.21 18.55
C ASP A 138 7.38 -0.61 18.96
N PRO A 139 8.15 -0.01 18.04
CA PRO A 139 7.81 0.25 16.63
C PRO A 139 7.74 -1.02 15.78
N CYS A 140 6.84 -1.00 14.79
CA CYS A 140 6.76 -2.03 13.76
C CYS A 140 7.82 -1.79 12.69
N HIS A 141 8.64 -2.80 12.37
CA HIS A 141 9.65 -2.69 11.31
C HIS A 141 9.01 -2.95 9.94
N MET A 142 8.53 -1.89 9.30
CA MET A 142 7.85 -1.96 8.02
C MET A 142 8.84 -2.25 6.87
N ALA A 143 8.32 -2.69 5.71
CA ALA A 143 9.16 -2.94 4.54
C ALA A 143 9.95 -1.69 4.09
N MET A 144 9.44 -0.50 4.36
CA MET A 144 10.09 0.77 4.07
C MET A 144 9.53 1.90 4.94
N ALA A 145 10.21 3.05 4.92
CA ALA A 145 9.68 4.26 5.54
C ALA A 145 8.38 4.74 4.86
N SER A 146 7.53 5.43 5.61
CA SER A 146 6.27 5.99 5.08
C SER A 146 6.51 6.90 3.87
N TRP A 147 5.76 6.66 2.80
CA TRP A 147 5.75 7.51 1.62
C TRP A 147 4.78 8.68 1.79
N ASN A 148 5.15 9.82 1.23
CA ASN A 148 4.23 10.93 1.03
C ASN A 148 3.76 10.95 -0.43
N ALA A 149 2.46 11.17 -0.62
CA ALA A 149 1.91 11.48 -1.93
C ALA A 149 1.95 12.99 -2.13
N GLY A 150 2.31 13.45 -3.32
CA GLY A 150 2.37 14.86 -3.64
C GLY A 150 2.32 15.11 -5.14
N SER A 151 1.86 16.29 -5.51
CA SER A 151 1.88 16.72 -6.90
C SER A 151 3.30 17.15 -7.30
N VAL A 152 3.73 16.70 -8.47
CA VAL A 152 4.99 17.10 -9.09
C VAL A 152 4.70 17.81 -10.41
N ALA A 153 5.52 18.80 -10.75
CA ALA A 153 5.38 19.57 -11.98
C ALA A 153 6.74 19.76 -12.65
N ASN A 154 6.75 19.81 -13.99
CA ASN A 154 7.92 20.20 -14.74
C ASN A 154 8.36 21.63 -14.33
N ARG A 155 9.67 21.82 -14.09
CA ARG A 155 10.21 23.08 -13.56
C ARG A 155 9.97 24.26 -14.51
N THR A 156 10.19 24.07 -15.80
CA THR A 156 9.98 25.11 -16.82
C THR A 156 8.50 25.50 -16.91
N PHE A 157 7.62 24.49 -16.96
CA PHE A 157 6.17 24.72 -16.99
C PHE A 157 5.68 25.48 -15.76
N ALA A 158 6.07 25.06 -14.56
CA ALA A 158 5.66 25.71 -13.32
C ALA A 158 6.20 27.15 -13.19
N SER A 159 7.39 27.42 -13.75
CA SER A 159 7.97 28.78 -13.73
C SER A 159 7.25 29.73 -14.70
N ALA A 160 6.80 29.22 -15.85
CA ALA A 160 6.02 29.99 -16.81
C ALA A 160 4.55 30.18 -16.41
N ASN A 161 4.06 29.45 -15.42
CA ASN A 161 2.64 29.45 -15.02
C ASN A 161 2.51 29.63 -13.49
N PRO A 162 2.74 30.83 -12.94
CA PRO A 162 2.81 31.06 -11.51
C PRO A 162 1.48 30.77 -10.78
N GLY A 163 0.33 31.06 -11.41
CA GLY A 163 -0.98 30.68 -10.87
C GLY A 163 -1.18 29.15 -10.77
N ILE A 164 -0.72 28.39 -11.77
CA ILE A 164 -0.78 26.90 -11.73
C ILE A 164 0.17 26.35 -10.68
N LYS A 165 1.38 26.92 -10.56
CA LYS A 165 2.32 26.58 -9.50
C LYS A 165 1.67 26.79 -8.12
N ALA A 166 1.03 27.93 -7.90
CA ALA A 166 0.33 28.21 -6.65
C ALA A 166 -0.82 27.23 -6.41
N LEU A 167 -1.62 26.89 -7.43
CA LEU A 167 -2.69 25.89 -7.31
C LEU A 167 -2.15 24.51 -6.88
N ILE A 168 -1.12 24.02 -7.56
CA ILE A 168 -0.49 22.71 -7.29
C ILE A 168 0.06 22.64 -5.87
N GLN A 169 0.61 23.73 -5.34
CA GLN A 169 1.12 23.80 -3.97
C GLN A 169 0.02 23.71 -2.89
N GLN A 170 -1.22 24.09 -3.24
CA GLN A 170 -2.37 24.06 -2.34
C GLN A 170 -3.09 22.71 -2.33
N ILE A 171 -3.14 22.02 -3.47
CA ILE A 171 -3.86 20.74 -3.60
C ILE A 171 -3.23 19.68 -2.71
N LYS A 172 -3.95 19.34 -1.65
CA LYS A 172 -3.62 18.25 -0.73
C LYS A 172 -4.91 17.57 -0.31
N PHE A 173 -4.90 16.24 -0.35
CA PHE A 173 -6.02 15.43 0.11
C PHE A 173 -5.61 14.65 1.36
N PRO A 174 -6.47 14.60 2.40
CA PRO A 174 -6.25 13.74 3.54
C PRO A 174 -6.13 12.27 3.13
N PRO A 175 -5.34 11.44 3.85
CA PRO A 175 -5.23 10.00 3.57
C PRO A 175 -6.58 9.27 3.55
N THR A 176 -7.55 9.70 4.35
CA THR A 176 -8.90 9.12 4.38
C THR A 176 -9.64 9.31 3.05
N VAL A 177 -9.51 10.48 2.43
CA VAL A 177 -10.12 10.76 1.11
C VAL A 177 -9.54 9.82 0.03
N TRP A 178 -8.23 9.57 0.07
CA TRP A 178 -7.59 8.58 -0.81
C TRP A 178 -8.14 7.17 -0.60
N ALA A 179 -8.27 6.75 0.67
CA ALA A 179 -8.81 5.44 1.03
C ALA A 179 -10.25 5.24 0.50
N ASP A 180 -11.09 6.27 0.64
CA ASP A 180 -12.48 6.25 0.19
C ASP A 180 -12.57 6.15 -1.33
N TRP A 181 -11.76 6.93 -2.07
CA TRP A 181 -11.69 6.85 -3.52
C TRP A 181 -11.17 5.50 -4.00
N GLU A 182 -10.10 4.97 -3.41
CA GLU A 182 -9.62 3.62 -3.74
C GLU A 182 -10.72 2.58 -3.52
N SER A 183 -11.47 2.66 -2.41
CA SER A 183 -12.55 1.72 -2.14
C SER A 183 -13.71 1.85 -3.13
N ALA A 184 -14.05 3.06 -3.57
CA ALA A 184 -15.08 3.25 -4.59
C ALA A 184 -14.63 2.69 -5.95
N ILE A 185 -13.38 2.95 -6.33
CA ILE A 185 -12.76 2.43 -7.56
C ILE A 185 -12.70 0.91 -7.55
N SER A 186 -12.41 0.30 -6.39
CA SER A 186 -12.34 -1.16 -6.25
C SER A 186 -13.70 -1.86 -6.31
N LYS A 187 -14.82 -1.14 -6.14
CA LYS A 187 -16.17 -1.74 -6.18
C LYS A 187 -16.83 -1.60 -7.54
N GLU A 188 -16.47 -0.56 -8.27
CA GLU A 188 -17.08 -0.18 -9.55
C GLU A 188 -16.07 -0.23 -10.70
N HIS A 189 -15.25 -1.28 -10.72
CA HIS A 189 -14.27 -1.51 -11.79
C HIS A 189 -14.93 -1.37 -13.18
N ASN A 190 -14.28 -0.63 -14.08
CA ASN A 190 -14.73 -0.37 -15.46
C ASN A 190 -16.03 0.46 -15.61
N SER A 191 -16.53 1.09 -14.54
CA SER A 191 -17.67 2.00 -14.63
C SER A 191 -17.29 3.29 -15.36
N THR A 192 -17.92 3.54 -16.50
CA THR A 192 -17.72 4.78 -17.27
C THR A 192 -18.24 5.97 -16.47
N GLY A 193 -17.41 7.00 -16.29
CA GLY A 193 -17.77 8.22 -15.56
C GLY A 193 -17.59 8.15 -14.04
N LEU A 194 -17.13 7.02 -13.48
CA LEU A 194 -16.84 6.88 -12.05
C LEU A 194 -15.93 7.99 -11.53
N TYR A 195 -14.82 8.26 -12.21
CA TYR A 195 -13.85 9.26 -11.78
C TYR A 195 -14.44 10.68 -11.76
N SER A 196 -15.21 11.06 -12.79
CA SER A 196 -15.88 12.36 -12.84
C SER A 196 -16.88 12.49 -11.69
N ARG A 197 -17.68 11.45 -11.45
CA ARG A 197 -18.64 11.43 -10.35
C ARG A 197 -17.96 11.55 -8.98
N LEU A 198 -16.86 10.83 -8.74
CA LEU A 198 -16.10 10.94 -7.48
C LEU A 198 -15.49 12.34 -7.31
N ALA A 199 -14.97 12.93 -8.39
CA ALA A 199 -14.45 14.30 -8.37
C ALA A 199 -15.56 15.32 -8.07
N ASP A 200 -16.71 15.21 -8.73
CA ASP A 200 -17.86 16.11 -8.54
C ASP A 200 -18.43 16.00 -7.12
N GLN A 201 -18.54 14.78 -6.58
CA GLN A 201 -18.96 14.56 -5.19
C GLN A 201 -17.98 15.22 -4.20
N TRP A 202 -16.68 15.06 -4.41
CA TRP A 202 -15.68 15.71 -3.56
C TRP A 202 -15.77 17.24 -3.66
N LEU A 203 -15.90 17.78 -4.87
CA LEU A 203 -16.04 19.22 -5.11
C LEU A 203 -17.30 19.80 -4.45
N ALA A 204 -18.43 19.09 -4.54
CA ALA A 204 -19.67 19.49 -3.90
C ALA A 204 -19.53 19.57 -2.37
N ALA A 205 -18.87 18.58 -1.76
CA ALA A 205 -18.62 18.53 -0.31
C ALA A 205 -17.53 19.50 0.17
N ASN A 206 -16.60 19.90 -0.70
CA ASN A 206 -15.40 20.68 -0.35
C ASN A 206 -15.32 22.02 -1.09
N ARG A 207 -16.46 22.57 -1.52
CA ARG A 207 -16.52 23.77 -2.38
C ARG A 207 -15.74 24.96 -1.81
N THR A 208 -15.83 25.20 -0.50
CA THR A 208 -15.11 26.30 0.16
C THR A 208 -13.60 26.11 0.06
N LEU A 209 -13.10 24.91 0.36
CA LEU A 209 -11.68 24.57 0.28
C LEU A 209 -11.16 24.69 -1.16
N PHE A 210 -11.90 24.15 -2.13
CA PHE A 210 -11.55 24.28 -3.54
C PHE A 210 -11.54 25.74 -4.00
N THR A 211 -12.53 26.54 -3.59
CA THR A 211 -12.59 27.97 -3.91
C THR A 211 -11.39 28.72 -3.33
N GLN A 212 -10.94 28.37 -2.11
CA GLN A 212 -9.73 28.92 -1.52
C GLN A 212 -8.49 28.60 -2.35
N TRP A 213 -8.33 27.34 -2.79
CA TRP A 213 -7.21 26.94 -3.65
C TRP A 213 -7.18 27.72 -4.97
N VAL A 214 -8.34 27.86 -5.62
CA VAL A 214 -8.48 28.64 -6.87
C VAL A 214 -8.22 30.14 -6.63
N GLY A 215 -8.67 30.68 -5.50
CA GLY A 215 -8.41 32.07 -5.12
C GLY A 215 -6.91 32.36 -4.97
N ALA A 216 -6.18 31.48 -4.27
CA ALA A 216 -4.72 31.58 -4.15
C ALA A 216 -4.01 31.49 -5.51
N ALA A 217 -4.50 30.63 -6.41
CA ALA A 217 -3.98 30.52 -7.76
C ALA A 217 -4.15 31.81 -8.58
N ARG A 218 -5.34 32.43 -8.52
CA ARG A 218 -5.63 33.69 -9.22
C ARG A 218 -4.80 34.86 -8.70
N ALA A 219 -4.57 34.92 -7.38
CA ALA A 219 -3.77 35.98 -6.77
C ALA A 219 -2.27 35.89 -7.11
N ALA A 220 -1.80 34.72 -7.58
CA ALA A 220 -0.41 34.48 -7.96
C ALA A 220 -0.16 34.60 -9.48
N GLN A 221 -1.18 34.95 -10.28
CA GLN A 221 -1.04 35.19 -11.71
C GLN A 221 -0.38 36.53 -12.01
#